data_AF-A0A8T7E888-F1
#
_entry.id   AF-A0A8T7E888-F1
#
_cell.length_a   1.000
_cell.length_b   1.000
_cell.length_c   1.000
_cell.angle_alpha   90.00
_cell.angle_beta   90.00
_cell.angle_gamma   90.00
#
_symmetry.space_group_name_H-M   'P 1'
#
loop_
_entity.id
_entity.type
_entity.pdbx_description
1 polymer ?
#
loop_
_entity_poly.entity_id
_entity_poly.type
_entity_poly.pdbx_seq_one_letter_code
_entity_poly.pdbx_strand_id
1 'polypeptide(L)'
;MEQKIFTRWIETLFETQEHEIDCKQFQNYLPAFVEAEVTGERLGYTAVLTAHLHQCPDCEEIYQGLLFVVKADLAENWSSDTAADTAVPIGD
;
A
#
# COMPACT_ATOMS: atom_id res chain seq x y z
N MET A 1 19.59 23.30 14.71
CA MET A 1 18.13 23.38 14.43
C MET A 1 17.86 23.56 12.92
N GLU A 2 18.83 23.28 12.04
CA GLU A 2 18.69 23.60 10.61
C GLU A 2 18.36 22.38 9.76
N GLN A 3 18.85 21.18 10.13
CA GLN A 3 18.61 19.97 9.34
C GLN A 3 17.14 19.60 9.19
N LYS A 4 16.35 19.60 10.27
CA LYS A 4 14.93 19.20 10.20
C LYS A 4 14.08 20.15 9.34
N ILE A 5 14.38 21.45 9.38
CA ILE A 5 13.68 22.45 8.57
C ILE A 5 14.12 22.31 7.11
N PHE A 6 15.40 22.10 6.87
CA PHE A 6 15.96 21.85 5.54
C PHE A 6 15.39 20.58 4.90
N THR A 7 15.32 19.48 5.64
CA THR A 7 14.70 18.23 5.17
C THR A 7 13.24 18.45 4.80
N ARG A 8 12.47 19.12 5.67
CA ARG A 8 11.07 19.46 5.37
C ARG A 8 10.91 20.35 4.14
N TRP A 9 11.79 21.34 3.95
CA TRP A 9 11.78 22.20 2.77
C TRP A 9 12.15 21.45 1.49
N ILE A 10 13.13 20.56 1.57
CA ILE A 10 13.54 19.69 0.46
C ILE A 10 12.38 18.75 0.10
N GLU A 11 11.73 18.12 1.08
CA GLU A 11 10.53 17.29 0.90
C GLU A 11 9.43 18.09 0.18
N THR A 12 9.12 19.31 0.65
CA THR A 12 8.13 20.19 0.00
C THR A 12 8.50 20.61 -1.43
N LEU A 13 9.79 20.77 -1.75
CA LEU A 13 10.23 21.07 -3.12
C LEU A 13 10.16 19.84 -4.03
N PHE A 14 10.36 18.63 -3.50
CA PHE A 14 10.20 17.37 -4.24
C PHE A 14 8.74 16.88 -4.29
N GLU A 15 7.83 17.47 -3.53
CA GLU A 15 6.38 17.30 -3.68
C GLU A 15 5.85 17.96 -4.97
N THR A 16 6.54 18.97 -5.51
CA THR A 16 6.28 19.52 -6.85
C THR A 16 7.04 18.72 -7.92
N GLN A 17 6.52 17.54 -8.28
CA GLN A 17 6.98 16.81 -9.47
C GLN A 17 6.23 17.30 -10.71
N GLU A 18 6.92 17.37 -11.85
CA GLU A 18 6.34 17.79 -13.14
C GLU A 18 5.27 16.80 -13.66
N HIS A 19 5.15 15.63 -13.04
CA HIS A 19 4.13 14.61 -13.30
C HIS A 19 3.36 14.30 -12.02
N GLU A 20 2.37 15.13 -11.73
CA GLU A 20 1.29 14.80 -10.81
C GLU A 20 0.36 13.81 -11.54
N ILE A 21 0.15 12.63 -10.96
CA ILE A 21 -0.87 11.72 -11.50
C ILE A 21 -2.25 12.22 -11.07
N ASP A 22 -3.20 12.14 -11.97
CA ASP A 22 -4.59 12.44 -11.63
C ASP A 22 -5.25 11.28 -10.87
N CYS A 23 -6.43 11.53 -10.29
CA CYS A 23 -7.17 10.50 -9.55
C CYS A 23 -7.47 9.27 -10.42
N LYS A 24 -7.73 9.44 -11.72
CA LYS A 24 -8.04 8.31 -12.62
C LYS A 24 -6.81 7.43 -12.84
N GLN A 25 -5.65 8.03 -13.02
CA GLN A 25 -4.37 7.33 -13.11
C GLN A 25 -4.08 6.61 -11.79
N PHE A 26 -4.25 7.27 -10.65
CA PHE A 26 -4.08 6.65 -9.33
C PHE A 26 -4.97 5.42 -9.15
N GLN A 27 -6.27 5.53 -9.47
CA GLN A 27 -7.23 4.42 -9.34
C GLN A 27 -6.85 3.20 -10.20
N ASN A 28 -6.20 3.40 -11.36
CA ASN A 28 -5.70 2.29 -12.16
C ASN A 28 -4.52 1.55 -11.51
N TYR A 29 -3.69 2.26 -10.74
CA TYR A 29 -2.54 1.68 -10.03
C TYR A 29 -2.91 1.14 -8.65
N LEU A 30 -4.04 1.58 -8.09
CA LEU A 30 -4.44 1.30 -6.71
C LEU A 30 -4.42 -0.21 -6.34
N PRO A 31 -4.93 -1.15 -7.16
CA PRO A 31 -4.90 -2.57 -6.81
C PRO A 31 -3.47 -3.10 -6.64
N ALA A 32 -2.61 -2.83 -7.62
CA ALA A 32 -1.21 -3.26 -7.59
C ALA A 32 -0.43 -2.58 -6.44
N PHE A 33 -0.80 -1.33 -6.13
CA PHE A 33 -0.18 -0.60 -5.03
C PHE A 33 -0.54 -1.20 -3.67
N VAL A 34 -1.81 -1.54 -3.43
CA VAL A 34 -2.23 -2.21 -2.19
C VAL A 34 -1.61 -3.60 -2.07
N GLU A 35 -1.50 -4.34 -3.17
CA GLU A 35 -0.81 -5.63 -3.18
C GLU A 35 0.66 -5.48 -2.78
N ALA A 36 1.37 -4.50 -3.36
CA ALA A 36 2.76 -4.21 -3.02
C ALA A 36 2.95 -3.84 -1.54
N GLU A 37 2.00 -3.10 -0.95
CA GLU A 37 2.01 -2.72 0.47
C GLU A 37 1.86 -3.93 1.42
N VAL A 38 1.09 -4.96 1.03
CA VAL A 38 0.92 -6.16 1.87
C VAL A 38 2.02 -7.20 1.65
N THR A 39 2.60 -7.27 0.45
CA THR A 39 3.71 -8.18 0.14
C THR A 39 5.09 -7.61 0.52
N GLY A 40 5.17 -6.29 0.75
CA GLY A 40 6.43 -5.58 0.96
C GLY A 40 7.21 -5.32 -0.33
N GLU A 41 6.61 -5.55 -1.50
CA GLU A 41 7.19 -5.22 -2.80
C GLU A 41 7.25 -3.70 -3.00
N ARG A 42 8.23 -3.22 -3.77
CA ARG A 42 8.34 -1.81 -4.15
C ARG A 42 8.08 -1.61 -5.63
N LEU A 43 7.06 -0.83 -5.94
CA LEU A 43 6.78 -0.39 -7.30
C LEU A 43 7.72 0.75 -7.70
N GLY A 44 8.12 0.80 -8.96
CA GLY A 44 8.98 1.88 -9.47
C GLY A 44 8.36 3.28 -9.38
N TYR A 45 7.06 3.37 -9.14
CA TYR A 45 6.26 4.59 -9.06
C TYR A 45 5.66 4.85 -7.68
N THR A 46 6.08 4.13 -6.63
CA THR A 46 5.58 4.30 -5.25
C THR A 46 5.62 5.75 -4.78
N ALA A 47 6.71 6.47 -5.02
CA ALA A 47 6.84 7.86 -4.58
C ALA A 47 5.74 8.78 -5.14
N VAL A 48 5.34 8.57 -6.39
CA VAL A 48 4.29 9.37 -7.05
C VAL A 48 2.91 9.01 -6.51
N LEU A 49 2.65 7.72 -6.26
CA LEU A 49 1.39 7.28 -5.64
C LEU A 49 1.25 7.82 -4.22
N THR A 50 2.32 7.77 -3.41
CA THR A 50 2.33 8.32 -2.05
C THR A 50 2.12 9.83 -2.05
N ALA A 51 2.76 10.55 -2.98
CA ALA A 51 2.55 11.99 -3.12
C ALA A 51 1.09 12.33 -3.43
N HIS A 52 0.46 11.59 -4.35
CA HIS A 52 -0.96 11.77 -4.66
C HIS A 52 -1.86 11.53 -3.44
N LEU A 53 -1.58 10.50 -2.65
CA LEU A 53 -2.34 10.22 -1.43
C LEU A 53 -2.27 11.36 -0.40
N HIS A 54 -1.09 11.97 -0.23
CA HIS A 54 -0.95 13.14 0.65
C HIS A 54 -1.72 14.38 0.15
N GLN A 55 -1.98 14.46 -1.16
CA GLN A 55 -2.62 15.61 -1.79
C GLN A 55 -4.14 15.42 -1.98
N CYS A 56 -4.61 14.18 -2.06
CA CYS A 56 -6.00 13.83 -2.39
C CYS A 56 -6.66 12.97 -1.30
N PRO A 57 -7.43 13.57 -0.38
CA PRO A 57 -8.12 12.85 0.70
C PRO A 57 -9.08 11.76 0.22
N ASP A 58 -9.77 12.00 -0.90
CA ASP A 58 -10.72 11.03 -1.46
C ASP A 58 -10.01 9.74 -1.91
N CYS A 59 -8.84 9.87 -2.55
CA CYS A 59 -8.04 8.71 -2.95
C CYS A 59 -7.40 8.02 -1.73
N GLU A 60 -7.03 8.77 -0.70
CA GLU A 60 -6.54 8.22 0.58
C GLU A 60 -7.60 7.36 1.26
N GLU A 61 -8.84 7.83 1.36
CA GLU A 61 -9.93 7.07 1.96
C GLU A 61 -10.16 5.73 1.24
N ILE A 62 -10.21 5.76 -0.10
CA ILE A 62 -10.39 4.54 -0.91
C ILE A 62 -9.21 3.58 -0.72
N TYR A 63 -7.98 4.10 -0.71
CA TYR A 63 -6.78 3.30 -0.48
C TYR A 63 -6.81 2.62 0.90
N GLN A 64 -7.13 3.36 1.96
CA GLN A 64 -7.21 2.79 3.32
C GLN A 64 -8.30 1.73 3.43
N GLY A 65 -9.45 1.97 2.80
CA GLY A 65 -10.54 1.00 2.73
C GLY A 65 -10.13 -0.29 2.04
N LEU A 66 -9.47 -0.19 0.88
CA LEU A 66 -9.00 -1.36 0.15
C LEU A 66 -7.91 -2.11 0.91
N LEU A 67 -6.95 -1.39 1.48
CA LEU A 67 -5.87 -1.98 2.29
C LEU A 67 -6.43 -2.71 3.53
N PHE A 68 -7.46 -2.17 4.16
CA PHE A 68 -8.15 -2.81 5.27
C PHE A 68 -8.78 -4.14 4.84
N VAL A 69 -9.52 -4.16 3.73
CA VAL A 69 -10.16 -5.38 3.21
C VAL A 69 -9.13 -6.44 2.85
N VAL A 70 -8.05 -6.07 2.14
CA VAL A 70 -7.00 -7.03 1.75
C VAL A 70 -6.29 -7.60 2.98
N LYS A 71 -5.99 -6.77 3.99
CA LYS A 71 -5.37 -7.25 5.23
C LYS A 71 -6.31 -8.18 6.03
N ALA A 72 -7.61 -7.90 6.03
CA ALA A 72 -8.60 -8.76 6.66
C ALA A 72 -8.69 -10.12 5.95
N ASP A 73 -8.75 -10.13 4.62
CA ASP A 73 -8.76 -11.35 3.81
C ASP A 73 -7.50 -12.21 4.04
N LEU A 74 -6.31 -11.59 4.07
CA LEU A 74 -5.07 -12.29 4.39
C LEU A 74 -5.06 -12.88 5.80
N ALA A 75 -5.62 -12.19 6.79
CA ALA A 75 -5.71 -12.69 8.16
C ALA A 75 -6.70 -13.86 8.28
N GLU A 76 -7.82 -13.81 7.57
CA GLU A 76 -8.80 -14.90 7.51
C GLU A 76 -8.25 -16.12 6.76
N ASN A 77 -7.61 -15.91 5.60
CA ASN A 77 -7.03 -16.99 4.80
C ASN A 77 -5.82 -17.66 5.49
N TRP A 78 -5.02 -16.92 6.27
CA TRP A 78 -3.96 -17.50 7.11
C TRP A 78 -4.52 -18.41 8.22
N SER A 79 -5.72 -18.12 8.72
CA SER A 79 -6.35 -18.94 9.77
C SER A 79 -6.83 -20.31 9.25
N SER A 80 -7.17 -20.41 7.97
CA SER A 80 -7.65 -21.65 7.34
C SER A 80 -6.54 -22.62 6.92
N ASP A 81 -5.33 -22.15 6.62
CA ASP A 81 -4.24 -23.03 6.13
C ASP A 81 -3.58 -23.87 7.23
N THR A 82 -3.73 -23.51 8.50
CA THR A 82 -3.18 -24.31 9.62
C THR A 82 -4.07 -25.49 10.05
N ALA A 83 -5.31 -25.58 9.54
CA ALA A 83 -6.23 -26.66 9.88
C ALA A 83 -6.07 -27.92 9.01
N ALA A 84 -5.30 -27.85 7.91
CA ALA A 84 -5.17 -28.97 6.96
C ALA A 84 -4.03 -29.96 7.27
N ASP A 85 -3.09 -29.63 8.17
CA ASP A 85 -1.82 -30.37 8.30
C ASP A 85 -1.70 -31.30 9.52
N THR A 86 -2.81 -31.72 10.14
CA THR A 86 -2.78 -32.68 11.28
C THR A 86 -3.54 -33.99 11.08
N ALA A 87 -3.98 -34.30 9.85
CA ALA A 87 -4.63 -35.57 9.55
C ALA A 87 -3.72 -36.52 8.75
N VAL A 88 -2.66 -37.03 9.37
CA VAL A 88 -2.04 -38.30 8.94
C VAL A 88 -2.49 -39.40 9.89
N PRO A 89 -3.56 -40.16 9.57
CA PRO A 89 -3.83 -41.40 10.27
C PRO A 89 -2.81 -42.46 9.84
N ILE A 90 -2.05 -42.97 10.82
CA ILE A 90 -1.35 -44.25 10.70
C ILE A 90 -2.41 -45.36 10.79
N GLY A 91 -2.47 -46.23 9.78
CA GLY A 91 -3.17 -47.53 9.78
C GLY A 91 -2.90 -48.25 8.46
N ASP A 92 -2.56 -49.53 8.38
CA ASP A 92 -2.51 -50.63 9.38
C ASP A 92 -1.20 -51.44 9.24
#